data_AF-A0A2N3AJ92-F1
#
_entry.id   AF-A0A2N3AJ92-F1
#
_cell.length_a   1.000
_cell.length_b   1.000
_cell.length_c   1.000
_cell.angle_alpha   90.00
_cell.angle_beta   90.00
_cell.angle_gamma   90.00
#
_symmetry.space_group_name_H-M   'P 1'
#
loop_
_entity.id
_entity.type
_entity.pdbx_description
1 polymer ?
#
loop_
_entity_poly.entity_id
_entity_poly.type
_entity_poly.pdbx_seq_one_letter_code
_entity_poly.pdbx_strand_id
1 'polypeptide(L)' 'DVFPEEPTKNLELVNQERVSVTPHIGASTKEAQKRIGQEIVSIIKDDI' A
#
# COMPACT_ATOMS: atom_id res chain seq x y z
N ASP A 1 8.39 -1.23 3.05
CA ASP A 1 7.11 -1.13 2.33
C ASP A 1 6.88 0.27 1.79
N VAL A 2 7.11 1.31 2.59
CA VAL A 2 6.92 2.70 2.17
C VAL A 2 8.24 3.45 1.97
N PHE A 3 8.23 4.45 1.11
CA PHE A 3 9.32 5.39 0.86
C PHE A 3 8.78 6.84 0.81
N PRO A 4 9.61 7.86 1.06
CA PRO A 4 9.17 9.27 0.96
C PRO A 4 8.74 9.70 -0.46
N GLU A 5 9.36 9.12 -1.49
CA GLU A 5 8.97 9.24 -2.90
C GLU A 5 8.70 7.82 -3.40
N GLU A 6 7.55 7.61 -4.06
CA GLU A 6 7.14 6.31 -4.58
C GLU A 6 6.72 6.41 -6.07
N PRO A 7 7.36 5.66 -6.98
CA PRO A 7 8.46 4.72 -6.74
C PRO A 7 9.78 5.43 -6.36
N THR A 8 10.51 4.87 -5.39
CA THR A 8 11.75 5.50 -4.91
C THR A 8 12.86 5.43 -5.97
N LYS A 9 13.65 6.51 -6.08
CA LYS A 9 14.90 6.53 -6.86
C LYS A 9 16.11 6.03 -6.07
N ASN A 10 15.96 5.74 -4.77
CA ASN A 10 17.04 5.26 -3.92
C ASN A 10 17.31 3.76 -4.18
N LEU A 11 17.97 3.49 -5.32
CA LEU A 11 18.30 2.13 -5.75
C LEU A 11 19.35 1.47 -4.85
N GLU A 12 20.15 2.24 -4.11
CA GLU A 12 21.11 1.71 -3.13
C GLU A 12 20.36 0.97 -2.01
N LEU A 13 19.33 1.61 -1.44
CA LEU A 13 18.51 1.01 -0.38
C LEU A 13 17.68 -0.18 -0.89
N VAL A 14 17.18 -0.10 -2.12
CA VAL A 14 16.38 -1.18 -2.75
C VAL A 14 17.22 -2.45 -2.97
N ASN A 15 18.48 -2.31 -3.36
CA ASN A 15 19.36 -3.44 -3.70
C ASN A 15 20.21 -3.94 -2.52
N GLN A 16 19.98 -3.43 -1.30
CA GLN A 16 20.78 -3.78 -0.14
C GLN A 16 20.40 -5.18 0.40
N GLU A 17 21.35 -6.13 0.44
CA GLU A 17 21.12 -7.54 0.80
C GLU A 17 20.50 -7.81 2.19
N ARG A 18 20.78 -6.94 3.16
CA ARG A 18 20.29 -6.96 4.55
C ARG A 18 19.00 -6.16 4.74
N VAL A 19 18.44 -5.61 3.67
CA VAL A 19 17.17 -4.86 3.71
C VAL A 19 16.15 -5.56 2.81
N SER A 20 15.02 -5.96 3.40
CA SER A 20 13.89 -6.46 2.63
C SER A 20 12.93 -5.31 2.32
N VAL A 21 12.70 -5.06 1.04
CA VAL A 21 11.80 -4.03 0.55
C VAL A 21 10.60 -4.65 -0.17
N THR A 22 9.49 -3.94 -0.15
CA THR A 22 8.23 -4.34 -0.77
C THR A 22 7.58 -3.12 -1.41
N PRO A 23 6.93 -3.26 -2.59
CA PRO A 23 6.40 -2.11 -3.33
C PRO A 23 5.00 -1.71 -2.83
N HIS A 24 4.92 -1.09 -1.65
CA HIS A 24 3.68 -0.62 -1.02
C HIS A 24 2.55 -1.67 -1.04
N ILE A 25 2.84 -2.86 -0.52
CA ILE A 25 1.90 -4.00 -0.54
C ILE A 25 1.24 -4.26 0.82
N GLY A 26 1.43 -3.39 1.82
CA GLY A 26 0.88 -3.58 3.17
C GLY A 26 -0.64 -3.82 3.21
N ALA A 27 -1.40 -3.20 2.30
CA ALA A 27 -2.86 -3.39 2.17
C ALA A 27 -3.26 -4.23 0.95
N SER A 28 -2.30 -4.80 0.20
CA SER A 28 -2.53 -5.46 -1.09
C SER A 28 -2.93 -6.94 -0.97
N THR A 29 -3.72 -7.28 0.05
CA THR A 29 -4.36 -8.60 0.18
C THR A 29 -5.79 -8.55 -0.36
N LYS A 30 -6.32 -9.68 -0.85
CA LYS A 30 -7.69 -9.75 -1.39
C LYS A 30 -8.72 -9.36 -0.32
N GLU A 31 -8.49 -9.80 0.91
CA GLU A 31 -9.36 -9.56 2.05
C GLU A 31 -9.34 -8.09 2.48
N ALA A 32 -8.15 -7.45 2.52
CA ALA A 32 -8.03 -6.03 2.84
C ALA A 32 -8.68 -5.16 1.75
N GLN A 33 -8.36 -5.39 0.48
CA GLN A 33 -8.96 -4.64 -0.63
C GLN A 33 -10.49 -4.77 -0.67
N LYS A 34 -11.02 -5.97 -0.40
CA LYS A 34 -12.47 -6.19 -0.30
C LYS A 34 -13.10 -5.37 0.83
N ARG A 35 -12.50 -5.39 2.03
CA ARG A 35 -13.01 -4.64 3.20
C ARG A 35 -12.95 -3.13 2.97
N ILE A 36 -11.82 -2.61 2.50
CA ILE A 36 -11.64 -1.19 2.20
C ILE A 36 -12.67 -0.75 1.15
N GLY A 37 -12.85 -1.53 0.08
CA GLY A 37 -13.85 -1.22 -0.95
C GLY A 37 -15.28 -1.19 -0.39
N GLN A 38 -15.64 -2.12 0.50
CA GLN A 38 -16.95 -2.12 1.16
C GLN A 38 -17.13 -0.90 2.08
N GLU A 39 -16.11 -0.53 2.83
CA GLU A 39 -16.10 0.63 3.72
C GLU A 39 -16.30 1.95 2.96
N ILE A 40 -15.54 2.14 1.86
CA ILE A 40 -15.70 3.31 0.98
C ILE A 40 -17.13 3.40 0.41
N VAL A 41 -17.71 2.27 -0.01
CA VAL A 41 -19.09 2.24 -0.50
C VAL A 41 -20.09 2.60 0.60
N SER A 42 -19.88 2.18 1.85
CA SER A 42 -20.74 2.56 2.98
C SER A 42 -20.69 4.06 3.22
N ILE A 43 -19.48 4.62 3.34
CA ILE A 43 -19.26 6.06 3.57
C ILE A 43 -19.99 6.89 2.51
N ILE A 44 -19.82 6.57 1.23
CA ILE A 44 -20.47 7.32 0.14
C ILE A 44 -21.99 7.22 0.16
N LYS A 45 -22.55 6.09 0.59
CA LYS A 45 -24.00 5.88 0.63
C LYS A 45 -24.67 6.47 1.87
N ASP A 46 -23.94 6.53 2.98
CA ASP A 46 -24.44 7.03 4.26
C ASP A 46 -24.29 8.56 4.38
N ASP A 47 -23.36 9.18 3.63
CA ASP A 47 -23.14 10.64 3.58
C ASP A 47 -23.95 11.40 2.48
N ILE A 48 -24.98 10.79 1.87
CA ILE A 48 -25.92 11.44 0.91
C ILE A 48 -27.37 11.31 1.36
#